data_AF-A0A949T2S1-F1
#
_entry.id   AF-A0A949T2S1-F1
#
_cell.length_a   1.000
_cell.length_b   1.000
_cell.length_c   1.000
_cell.angle_alpha   90.00
_cell.angle_beta   90.00
_cell.angle_gamma   90.00
#
_symmetry.space_group_name_H-M   'P 1'
#
loop_
_entity.id
_entity.type
_entity.pdbx_description
1 polymer ?
#
loop_
_entity_poly.entity_id
_entity_poly.type
_entity_poly.pdbx_seq_one_letter_code
_entity_poly.pdbx_strand_id
1 'polypeptide(L)'
;MVIYNSRQAFDAEFETLLFPGSSSAHSMLGFILRSLAQFNLSRSFTVTEILIEAYVRGVKQIEKGEYIENPIPWIRSTSYNIIREYSRQRNRICQLEEERIEPPTDCSLLDFKDVNEDLERVLLAFEKLDEEEKEILKLKIIEKLKWKEIIQVLEERGIRCKNEAALRKRKERALKHLREIYHSLYPQNV
;
A
#
# COMPACT_ATOMS: atom_id res chain seq x y z
N MET A 1 -3.67 38.24 -21.57
CA MET A 1 -5.12 38.43 -21.38
C MET A 1 -5.91 37.11 -21.40
N VAL A 2 -5.49 36.09 -22.16
CA VAL A 2 -6.21 34.80 -22.26
C VAL A 2 -6.20 33.98 -20.95
N ILE A 3 -5.07 33.90 -20.24
CA ILE A 3 -4.91 33.11 -19.00
C ILE A 3 -5.87 33.56 -17.89
N TYR A 4 -6.10 34.88 -17.77
CA TYR A 4 -6.95 35.44 -16.71
C TYR A 4 -8.43 35.03 -16.87
N ASN A 5 -8.90 34.93 -18.11
CA ASN A 5 -10.28 34.56 -18.41
C ASN A 5 -10.50 33.04 -18.20
N SER A 6 -9.54 32.20 -18.60
CA SER A 6 -9.61 30.75 -18.38
C SER A 6 -9.60 30.39 -16.89
N ARG A 7 -8.84 31.11 -16.06
CA ARG A 7 -8.82 30.89 -14.60
C ARG A 7 -10.16 31.24 -13.95
N GLN A 8 -10.72 32.41 -14.28
CA GLN A 8 -12.00 32.84 -13.73
C GLN A 8 -13.14 31.89 -14.09
N ALA A 9 -13.17 31.39 -15.35
CA ALA A 9 -14.17 30.42 -15.77
C ALA A 9 -14.03 29.09 -15.00
N PHE A 10 -12.80 28.61 -14.79
CA PHE A 10 -12.55 27.41 -14.00
C PHE A 10 -12.96 27.57 -12.53
N ASP A 11 -12.60 28.71 -11.91
CA ASP A 11 -12.94 28.99 -10.52
C ASP A 11 -14.47 29.06 -10.32
N ALA A 12 -15.19 29.75 -11.21
CA ALA A 12 -16.64 29.86 -11.16
C ALA A 12 -17.33 28.48 -11.27
N GLU A 13 -16.87 27.63 -12.20
CA GLU A 13 -17.38 26.27 -12.34
C GLU A 13 -17.04 25.40 -11.12
N PHE A 14 -15.85 25.55 -10.55
CA PHE A 14 -15.45 24.82 -9.35
C PHE A 14 -16.30 25.22 -8.13
N GLU A 15 -16.60 26.51 -7.96
CA GLU A 15 -17.47 27.00 -6.89
C GLU A 15 -18.85 26.33 -6.92
N THR A 16 -19.40 26.03 -8.10
CA THR A 16 -20.68 25.31 -8.22
C THR A 16 -20.66 23.95 -7.52
N LEU A 17 -19.50 23.32 -7.39
CA LEU A 17 -19.31 22.01 -6.74
C LEU A 17 -19.27 22.11 -5.22
N LEU A 18 -19.02 23.31 -4.67
CA LEU A 18 -18.99 23.56 -3.24
C LEU A 18 -20.36 23.88 -2.66
N PHE A 19 -21.31 24.31 -3.51
CA PHE A 19 -22.66 24.66 -3.06
C PHE A 19 -23.56 23.42 -2.94
N PRO A 20 -24.13 23.15 -1.75
CA PRO A 20 -24.95 21.96 -1.48
C PRO A 20 -26.32 21.95 -2.18
N GLY A 21 -26.64 22.94 -3.01
CA GLY A 21 -27.86 22.99 -3.81
C GLY A 21 -27.69 22.59 -5.27
N SER A 22 -26.46 22.41 -5.77
CA SER A 22 -26.24 22.11 -7.19
C SER A 22 -26.34 20.60 -7.48
N SER A 23 -27.00 20.25 -8.59
CA SER A 23 -27.07 18.86 -9.06
C SER A 23 -25.67 18.31 -9.38
N SER A 24 -24.80 19.16 -9.94
CA SER A 24 -23.40 18.84 -10.22
C SER A 24 -22.61 18.50 -8.96
N ALA A 25 -22.79 19.25 -7.86
CA ALA A 25 -22.16 18.96 -6.57
C ALA A 25 -22.59 17.58 -6.06
N HIS A 26 -23.89 17.32 -5.94
CA HIS A 26 -24.40 16.02 -5.46
C HIS A 26 -23.87 14.84 -6.30
N SER A 27 -23.91 15.00 -7.62
CA SER A 27 -23.40 14.01 -8.57
C SER A 27 -21.90 13.77 -8.39
N MET A 28 -21.12 14.83 -8.17
CA MET A 28 -19.67 14.74 -7.97
C MET A 28 -19.31 14.14 -6.63
N LEU A 29 -19.96 14.58 -5.54
CA LEU A 29 -19.78 14.04 -4.20
C LEU A 29 -20.06 12.54 -4.18
N GLY A 30 -21.22 12.13 -4.72
CA GLY A 30 -21.58 10.72 -4.82
C GLY A 30 -20.59 9.92 -5.67
N PHE A 31 -20.08 10.50 -6.76
CA PHE A 31 -19.05 9.87 -7.59
C PHE A 31 -17.73 9.64 -6.83
N ILE A 32 -17.25 10.66 -6.11
CA ILE A 32 -16.01 10.57 -5.34
C ILE A 32 -16.17 9.57 -4.18
N LEU A 33 -17.27 9.61 -3.44
CA LEU A 33 -17.54 8.65 -2.36
C LEU A 33 -17.53 7.20 -2.85
N ARG A 34 -18.22 6.92 -3.96
CA ARG A 34 -18.22 5.57 -4.56
C ARG A 34 -16.83 5.14 -5.01
N SER A 35 -16.07 6.07 -5.60
CA SER A 35 -14.70 5.79 -6.05
C SER A 35 -13.76 5.51 -4.86
N LEU A 36 -13.84 6.31 -3.78
CA LEU A 36 -13.09 6.06 -2.56
C LEU A 36 -13.43 4.71 -1.94
N ALA A 37 -14.71 4.34 -1.91
CA ALA A 37 -15.15 3.03 -1.43
C ALA A 37 -14.60 1.89 -2.30
N GLN A 38 -14.65 2.03 -3.62
CA GLN A 38 -14.13 1.04 -4.58
C GLN A 38 -12.64 0.76 -4.35
N PHE A 39 -11.84 1.78 -4.00
CA PHE A 39 -10.42 1.64 -3.73
C PHE A 39 -10.08 1.41 -2.24
N ASN A 40 -11.08 1.18 -1.38
CA ASN A 40 -10.93 1.03 0.08
C ASN A 40 -10.24 2.24 0.76
N LEU A 41 -10.43 3.44 0.23
CA LEU A 41 -9.81 4.69 0.69
C LEU A 41 -10.72 5.57 1.53
N SER A 42 -11.99 5.18 1.75
CA SER A 42 -12.99 6.00 2.46
C SER A 42 -12.63 6.37 3.91
N ARG A 43 -11.71 5.65 4.54
CA ARG A 43 -11.22 5.96 5.90
C ARG A 43 -10.01 6.88 5.91
N SER A 44 -9.34 7.03 4.78
CA SER A 44 -8.06 7.73 4.66
C SER A 44 -8.19 9.08 3.99
N PHE A 45 -9.21 9.26 3.15
CA PHE A 45 -9.43 10.48 2.40
C PHE A 45 -10.90 10.86 2.39
N THR A 46 -11.14 12.15 2.47
CA THR A 46 -12.44 12.81 2.37
C THR A 46 -12.68 13.31 0.95
N VAL A 47 -13.95 13.55 0.62
CA VAL A 47 -14.31 14.13 -0.69
C VAL A 47 -13.67 15.50 -0.89
N THR A 48 -13.64 16.32 0.17
CA THR A 48 -13.07 17.66 0.16
C THR A 48 -11.59 17.64 -0.19
N GLU A 49 -10.81 16.71 0.38
CA GLU A 49 -9.38 16.57 0.05
C GLU A 49 -9.16 16.22 -1.42
N ILE A 50 -9.98 15.33 -1.99
CA ILE A 50 -9.90 14.99 -3.42
C ILE A 50 -10.22 16.21 -4.30
N LEU A 51 -11.26 16.98 -3.94
CA LEU A 51 -11.64 18.18 -4.68
C LEU A 51 -10.58 19.28 -4.60
N ILE A 52 -9.99 19.51 -3.43
CA ILE A 52 -8.90 20.48 -3.25
C ILE A 52 -7.70 20.08 -4.11
N GLU A 53 -7.30 18.81 -4.10
CA GLU A 53 -6.18 18.34 -4.93
C GLU A 53 -6.51 18.50 -6.43
N ALA A 54 -7.74 18.19 -6.86
CA ALA A 54 -8.18 18.41 -8.23
C ALA A 54 -8.14 19.89 -8.63
N TYR A 55 -8.56 20.79 -7.73
CA TYR A 55 -8.48 22.23 -7.92
C TYR A 55 -7.03 22.69 -8.10
N VAL A 56 -6.13 22.30 -7.20
CA VAL A 56 -4.71 22.68 -7.26
C VAL A 56 -4.06 22.20 -8.56
N ARG A 57 -4.39 20.99 -9.04
CA ARG A 57 -3.91 20.49 -10.33
C ARG A 57 -4.45 21.30 -11.51
N GLY A 58 -5.73 21.69 -11.47
CA GLY A 58 -6.35 22.51 -12.51
C GLY A 58 -5.72 23.90 -12.59
N VAL A 59 -5.51 24.54 -11.44
CA VAL A 59 -4.81 25.82 -11.34
C VAL A 59 -3.40 25.74 -11.93
N LYS A 60 -2.60 24.74 -11.54
CA LYS A 60 -1.25 24.55 -12.08
C LYS A 60 -1.23 24.33 -13.59
N GLN A 61 -2.26 23.69 -14.14
CA GLN A 61 -2.37 23.47 -15.57
C GLN A 61 -2.67 24.79 -16.30
N ILE A 62 -3.60 25.59 -15.78
CA ILE A 62 -3.93 26.92 -16.34
C ILE A 62 -2.76 27.89 -16.24
N GLU A 63 -2.00 27.87 -15.15
CA GLU A 63 -0.79 28.70 -14.96
C GLU A 63 0.32 28.39 -15.97
N LYS A 64 0.36 27.15 -16.49
CA LYS A 64 1.28 26.76 -17.58
C LYS A 64 0.81 27.25 -18.96
N GLY A 65 -0.35 27.89 -19.04
CA GLY A 65 -0.96 28.34 -20.29
C GLY A 65 -1.80 27.28 -20.99
N GLU A 66 -2.09 26.15 -20.34
CA GLU A 66 -3.00 25.13 -20.86
C GLU A 66 -4.46 25.52 -20.59
N TYR A 67 -5.37 25.09 -21.47
CA TYR A 67 -6.79 25.43 -21.38
C TYR A 67 -7.63 24.21 -20.97
N ILE A 68 -8.53 24.42 -20.01
CA ILE A 68 -9.51 23.41 -19.59
C ILE A 68 -10.87 23.80 -20.18
N GLU A 69 -11.26 23.12 -21.25
CA GLU A 69 -12.49 23.43 -21.99
C GLU A 69 -13.76 23.15 -21.18
N ASN A 70 -13.80 22.03 -20.45
CA ASN A 70 -14.96 21.59 -19.70
C ASN A 70 -14.56 21.30 -18.24
N PRO A 71 -14.60 22.30 -17.33
CA PRO A 71 -14.09 22.17 -15.97
C PRO A 71 -14.73 21.03 -15.17
N ILE A 72 -16.06 20.91 -15.14
CA ILE A 72 -16.74 19.88 -14.33
C ILE A 72 -16.36 18.44 -14.78
N PRO A 73 -16.45 18.07 -16.07
CA PRO A 73 -15.97 16.76 -16.56
C PRO A 73 -14.48 16.54 -16.32
N TRP A 74 -13.67 17.58 -16.46
CA TRP A 74 -12.23 17.53 -16.20
C TRP A 74 -11.96 17.24 -14.72
N ILE A 75 -12.59 17.97 -13.80
CA ILE A 75 -12.46 17.78 -12.34
C ILE A 75 -12.89 16.36 -11.95
N ARG A 76 -13.97 15.84 -12.54
CA ARG A 76 -14.42 14.47 -12.29
C ARG A 76 -13.36 13.45 -12.71
N SER A 77 -12.79 13.60 -13.91
CA SER A 77 -11.74 12.72 -14.42
C SER A 77 -10.47 12.80 -13.56
N THR A 78 -10.06 14.02 -13.21
CA THR A 78 -8.89 14.30 -12.37
C THR A 78 -9.06 13.72 -10.97
N SER A 79 -10.25 13.86 -10.36
CA SER A 79 -10.58 13.28 -9.06
C SER A 79 -10.42 11.76 -9.05
N TYR A 80 -10.90 11.07 -10.09
CA TYR A 80 -10.73 9.63 -10.22
C TYR A 80 -9.25 9.23 -10.35
N ASN A 81 -8.47 9.97 -11.14
CA ASN A 81 -7.05 9.72 -11.30
C ASN A 81 -6.27 9.93 -9.99
N ILE A 82 -6.60 10.98 -9.22
CA ILE A 82 -6.03 11.22 -7.88
C ILE A 82 -6.30 10.02 -6.96
N ILE A 83 -7.56 9.55 -6.89
CA ILE A 83 -7.92 8.38 -6.07
C ILE A 83 -7.14 7.14 -6.51
N ARG A 84 -7.00 6.93 -7.82
CA ARG A 84 -6.23 5.82 -8.39
C ARG A 84 -4.74 5.94 -8.03
N GLU A 85 -4.17 7.14 -8.05
CA GLU A 85 -2.79 7.41 -7.64
C GLU A 85 -2.60 7.12 -6.15
N TYR A 86 -3.49 7.59 -5.28
CA TYR A 86 -3.45 7.29 -3.84
C TYR A 86 -3.57 5.80 -3.56
N SER A 87 -4.43 5.08 -4.28
CA SER A 87 -4.54 3.62 -4.18
C SER A 87 -3.23 2.94 -4.57
N ARG A 88 -2.59 3.36 -5.68
CA ARG A 88 -1.29 2.82 -6.10
C ARG A 88 -0.18 3.12 -5.11
N GLN A 89 -0.16 4.32 -4.54
CA GLN A 89 0.80 4.71 -3.50
C GLN A 89 0.60 3.89 -2.24
N ARG A 90 -0.63 3.73 -1.76
CA ARG A 90 -0.97 2.85 -0.64
C ARG A 90 -0.55 1.41 -0.93
N ASN A 91 -0.86 0.86 -2.10
CA ASN A 91 -0.45 -0.50 -2.44
C ASN A 91 1.07 -0.64 -2.51
N ARG A 92 1.80 0.38 -2.99
CA ARG A 92 3.26 0.37 -2.99
C ARG A 92 3.82 0.40 -1.57
N ILE A 93 3.25 1.23 -0.69
CA ILE A 93 3.62 1.29 0.73
C ILE A 93 3.29 -0.05 1.40
N CYS A 94 2.07 -0.56 1.24
CA CYS A 94 1.66 -1.85 1.75
C CYS A 94 2.48 -3.00 1.15
N GLN A 95 2.99 -2.93 -0.08
CA GLN A 95 3.92 -3.94 -0.61
C GLN A 95 5.31 -3.85 0.04
N LEU A 96 5.81 -2.64 0.27
CA LEU A 96 7.05 -2.42 1.03
C LEU A 96 6.88 -2.83 2.51
N GLU A 97 5.69 -2.65 3.06
CA GLU A 97 5.30 -3.14 4.36
C GLU A 97 5.04 -4.64 4.32
N GLU A 98 4.48 -5.27 3.30
CA GLU A 98 4.32 -6.73 3.19
C GLU A 98 5.66 -7.43 3.02
N GLU A 99 6.65 -6.75 2.42
CA GLU A 99 8.06 -7.14 2.51
C GLU A 99 8.63 -7.01 3.95
N ARG A 100 7.90 -6.37 4.87
CA ARG A 100 8.18 -6.18 6.31
C ARG A 100 7.11 -6.73 7.30
N ILE A 101 5.92 -7.21 6.90
CA ILE A 101 4.77 -7.39 7.82
C ILE A 101 4.87 -8.75 8.51
N GLU A 102 5.39 -8.70 9.72
CA GLU A 102 4.65 -9.17 10.90
C GLU A 102 3.33 -8.38 11.04
N PRO A 103 2.22 -9.01 11.47
CA PRO A 103 0.89 -8.40 11.52
C PRO A 103 0.83 -7.14 12.40
N PRO A 104 -0.17 -6.25 12.20
CA PRO A 104 -0.31 -5.05 13.01
C PRO A 104 -0.70 -5.44 14.44
N THR A 105 0.28 -5.49 15.33
CA THR A 105 0.04 -5.63 16.76
C THR A 105 -0.55 -4.34 17.29
N ASP A 106 -1.68 -4.46 17.96
CA ASP A 106 -2.32 -3.40 18.72
C ASP A 106 -1.35 -2.98 19.83
N CYS A 107 -0.52 -1.96 19.59
CA CYS A 107 0.61 -1.58 20.45
C CYS A 107 0.20 -1.01 21.82
N SER A 108 -1.07 -1.04 22.20
CA SER A 108 -1.55 -0.43 23.44
C SER A 108 -1.48 -1.34 24.68
N LEU A 109 -1.14 -2.63 24.56
CA LEU A 109 -1.18 -3.58 25.70
C LEU A 109 -0.10 -4.69 25.71
N LEU A 110 1.08 -4.49 25.12
CA LEU A 110 2.14 -5.50 25.20
C LEU A 110 2.91 -5.39 26.53
N ASP A 111 2.74 -6.38 27.42
CA ASP A 111 3.68 -6.59 28.52
C ASP A 111 5.02 -7.05 27.93
N PHE A 112 6.12 -6.43 28.32
CA PHE A 112 7.46 -6.73 27.78
C PHE A 112 7.87 -8.19 28.03
N LYS A 113 7.22 -8.87 28.98
CA LYS A 113 7.39 -10.31 29.23
C LYS A 113 6.81 -11.17 28.12
N ASP A 114 5.62 -10.85 27.64
CA ASP A 114 4.95 -11.61 26.57
C ASP A 114 5.76 -11.55 25.26
N VAL A 115 6.36 -10.40 24.97
CA VAL A 115 7.23 -10.20 23.80
C VAL A 115 8.48 -11.08 23.86
N ASN A 116 9.08 -11.23 25.04
CA ASN A 116 10.27 -12.08 25.21
C ASN A 116 9.92 -13.57 25.08
N GLU A 117 8.79 -14.00 25.64
CA GLU A 117 8.34 -15.40 25.51
C GLU A 117 8.04 -15.76 24.05
N ASP A 118 7.38 -14.86 23.31
CA ASP A 118 7.11 -15.07 21.88
C ASP A 118 8.40 -15.10 21.06
N LEU A 119 9.38 -14.25 21.38
CA LEU A 119 10.69 -14.25 20.73
C LEU A 119 11.45 -15.57 20.97
N GLU A 120 11.49 -16.05 22.22
CA GLU A 120 12.11 -17.34 22.57
C GLU A 120 11.44 -18.50 21.82
N ARG A 121 10.11 -18.48 21.68
CA ARG A 121 9.37 -19.48 20.91
C ARG A 121 9.68 -19.43 19.42
N VAL A 122 9.79 -18.23 18.84
CA VAL A 122 10.19 -18.07 17.43
C VAL A 122 11.59 -18.63 17.22
N LEU A 123 12.54 -18.39 18.14
CA LEU A 123 13.88 -18.97 18.07
C LEU A 123 13.84 -20.51 18.11
N LEU A 124 13.08 -21.10 19.03
CA LEU A 124 12.91 -22.56 19.11
C LEU A 124 12.24 -23.13 17.85
N ALA A 125 11.24 -22.45 17.31
CA ALA A 125 10.60 -22.84 16.06
C ALA A 125 11.57 -22.75 14.88
N PHE A 126 12.41 -21.71 14.86
CA PHE A 126 13.43 -21.52 13.84
C PHE A 126 14.52 -22.60 13.91
N GLU A 127 14.95 -23.02 15.11
CA GLU A 127 15.92 -24.12 15.28
C GLU A 127 15.39 -25.46 14.77
N LYS A 128 14.07 -25.67 14.80
CA LYS A 128 13.41 -26.89 14.32
C LYS A 128 13.17 -26.94 12.80
N LEU A 129 13.40 -25.83 12.07
CA LEU A 129 13.31 -25.83 10.61
C LEU A 129 14.44 -26.63 9.96
N ASP A 130 14.19 -27.10 8.74
CA ASP A 130 15.23 -27.70 7.91
C ASP A 130 16.32 -26.67 7.55
N GLU A 131 17.56 -27.13 7.40
CA GLU A 131 18.71 -26.24 7.12
C GLU A 131 18.54 -25.44 5.80
N GLU A 132 17.90 -26.03 4.79
CA GLU A 132 17.60 -25.31 3.54
C GLU A 132 16.57 -24.18 3.75
N GLU A 133 15.59 -24.39 4.63
CA GLU A 133 14.54 -23.42 4.92
C GLU A 133 15.09 -22.28 5.79
N LYS A 134 15.87 -22.62 6.83
CA LYS A 134 16.60 -21.66 7.66
C LYS A 134 17.45 -20.73 6.82
N GLU A 135 18.23 -21.28 5.89
CA GLU A 135 19.16 -20.50 5.10
C GLU A 135 18.43 -19.50 4.19
N ILE A 136 17.36 -19.93 3.52
CA ILE A 136 16.55 -19.02 2.69
C ILE A 136 15.94 -17.89 3.53
N LEU A 137 15.44 -18.20 4.73
CA LEU A 137 14.88 -17.19 5.63
C LEU A 137 15.96 -16.24 6.15
N LYS A 138 17.14 -16.74 6.53
CA LYS A 138 18.28 -15.95 7.00
C LYS A 138 18.77 -14.98 5.92
N LEU A 139 19.07 -15.49 4.73
CA LEU A 139 19.54 -14.68 3.61
C LEU A 139 18.51 -13.60 3.22
N LYS A 140 17.21 -13.94 3.27
CA LYS A 140 16.16 -13.02 2.83
C LYS A 140 15.72 -12.00 3.88
N ILE A 141 15.56 -12.42 5.14
CA ILE A 141 14.92 -11.63 6.21
C ILE A 141 15.99 -10.95 7.08
N ILE A 142 17.03 -11.69 7.47
CA ILE A 142 18.09 -11.18 8.35
C ILE A 142 19.11 -10.37 7.54
N GLU A 143 19.65 -10.97 6.48
CA GLU A 143 20.67 -10.34 5.63
C GLU A 143 20.08 -9.40 4.57
N LYS A 144 18.76 -9.42 4.39
CA LYS A 144 18.00 -8.52 3.49
C LYS A 144 18.45 -8.55 2.03
N LEU A 145 18.98 -9.69 1.57
CA LEU A 145 19.44 -9.83 0.20
C LEU A 145 18.28 -9.80 -0.81
N LYS A 146 18.59 -9.34 -2.03
CA LYS A 146 17.70 -9.43 -3.17
C LYS A 146 17.66 -10.86 -3.70
N TRP A 147 16.57 -11.23 -4.35
CA TRP A 147 16.42 -12.60 -4.88
C TRP A 147 17.56 -13.03 -5.82
N LYS A 148 18.09 -12.09 -6.61
CA LYS A 148 19.23 -12.34 -7.49
C LYS A 148 20.53 -12.62 -6.73
N GLU A 149 20.77 -11.90 -5.64
CA GLU A 149 21.94 -12.08 -4.77
C GLU A 149 21.83 -13.43 -4.03
N ILE A 150 20.63 -13.81 -3.62
CA ILE A 150 20.37 -15.12 -2.99
C ILE A 150 20.62 -16.26 -3.99
N ILE A 151 20.21 -16.12 -5.26
CA ILE A 151 20.51 -17.11 -6.30
C ILE A 151 22.02 -17.27 -6.44
N GLN A 152 22.76 -16.17 -6.52
CA GLN A 152 24.21 -16.19 -6.65
C GLN A 152 24.89 -16.88 -5.47
N VAL A 153 24.50 -16.55 -4.23
CA VAL A 153 25.04 -17.18 -3.01
C VAL A 153 24.74 -18.68 -2.97
N LEU A 154 23.55 -19.10 -3.42
CA LEU A 154 23.18 -20.51 -3.50
C LEU A 154 23.94 -21.26 -4.61
N GLU A 155 24.19 -20.60 -5.75
CA GLU A 155 24.99 -21.13 -6.85
C GLU A 155 26.46 -21.31 -6.45
N GLU A 156 27.04 -20.35 -5.72
CA GLU A 156 28.39 -20.43 -5.17
C GLU A 156 28.54 -21.61 -4.18
N ARG A 157 27.45 -22.00 -3.51
CA ARG A 157 27.40 -23.14 -2.58
C ARG A 157 26.99 -24.46 -3.25
N GLY A 158 26.83 -24.48 -4.58
CA GLY A 158 26.53 -25.69 -5.35
C GLY A 158 25.05 -26.08 -5.40
N ILE A 159 24.15 -25.27 -4.84
CA ILE A 159 22.70 -25.50 -4.86
C ILE A 159 22.11 -24.81 -6.11
N ARG A 160 21.77 -25.59 -7.13
CA ARG A 160 21.22 -25.06 -8.39
C ARG A 160 19.79 -24.55 -8.20
N CYS A 161 19.64 -23.24 -7.98
CA CYS A 161 18.33 -22.56 -7.97
C CYS A 161 18.25 -21.53 -9.10
N LYS A 162 17.73 -21.92 -10.27
CA LYS A 162 17.72 -21.05 -11.45
C LYS A 162 16.59 -20.02 -11.51
N ASN A 163 15.59 -20.08 -10.62
CA ASN A 163 14.36 -19.31 -10.79
C ASN A 163 13.96 -18.58 -9.50
N GLU A 164 13.82 -17.25 -9.59
CA GLU A 164 13.30 -16.40 -8.49
C GLU A 164 11.93 -16.88 -8.01
N ALA A 165 11.06 -17.36 -8.91
CA ALA A 165 9.74 -17.86 -8.54
C ALA A 165 9.83 -19.09 -7.63
N ALA A 166 10.83 -19.96 -7.85
CA ALA A 166 11.05 -21.14 -7.01
C ALA A 166 11.52 -20.73 -5.61
N LEU A 167 12.42 -19.74 -5.50
CA LEU A 167 12.87 -19.23 -4.20
C LEU A 167 11.75 -18.55 -3.42
N ARG A 168 10.90 -17.77 -4.09
CA ARG A 168 9.72 -17.16 -3.46
C ARG A 168 8.78 -18.23 -2.91
N LYS A 169 8.51 -19.29 -3.68
CA LYS A 169 7.66 -20.40 -3.23
C LYS A 169 8.29 -21.19 -2.09
N ARG A 170 9.61 -21.38 -2.09
CA ARG A 170 10.35 -22.00 -0.98
C ARG A 170 10.28 -21.15 0.28
N LYS A 171 10.52 -19.84 0.20
CA LYS A 171 10.36 -18.90 1.33
C LYS A 171 8.93 -18.97 1.89
N GLU A 172 7.92 -18.95 1.03
CA GLU A 172 6.51 -19.04 1.44
C GLU A 172 6.24 -20.34 2.22
N ARG A 173 6.74 -21.48 1.73
CA ARG A 173 6.62 -22.77 2.42
C ARG A 173 7.37 -22.78 3.75
N ALA A 174 8.60 -22.29 3.78
CA ALA A 174 9.41 -22.19 4.99
C ALA A 174 8.74 -21.32 6.07
N LEU A 175 8.15 -20.18 5.70
CA LEU A 175 7.37 -19.35 6.64
C LEU A 175 6.10 -20.04 7.12
N LYS A 176 5.42 -20.78 6.23
CA LYS A 176 4.25 -21.57 6.62
C LYS A 176 4.64 -22.65 7.63
N HIS A 177 5.74 -23.35 7.37
CA HIS A 177 6.27 -24.39 8.25
C HIS A 177 6.70 -23.82 9.60
N LEU A 178 7.43 -22.69 9.61
CA LEU A 178 7.79 -21.96 10.83
C LEU A 178 6.56 -21.62 11.66
N ARG A 179 5.49 -21.14 11.01
CA ARG A 179 4.22 -20.82 11.68
C ARG A 179 3.55 -22.06 12.25
N GLU A 180 3.55 -23.18 11.53
CA GLU A 180 2.99 -24.45 12.00
C GLU A 180 3.74 -24.95 13.25
N ILE A 181 5.07 -24.88 13.26
CA ILE A 181 5.89 -25.23 14.43
C ILE A 181 5.63 -24.27 15.59
N TYR A 182 5.60 -22.96 15.32
CA TYR A 182 5.30 -21.95 16.34
C TYR A 182 3.96 -22.22 17.04
N HIS A 183 2.90 -22.52 16.28
CA HIS A 183 1.61 -22.85 16.88
C HIS A 183 1.60 -24.22 17.57
N SER A 184 2.41 -25.18 17.14
CA SER A 184 2.57 -26.46 17.84
C SER A 184 3.23 -26.33 19.21
N LEU A 185 4.01 -25.26 19.42
CA LEU A 185 4.62 -24.91 20.70
C LEU A 185 3.64 -24.19 21.65
N TYR A 186 2.42 -23.88 21.19
CA TYR A 186 1.35 -23.33 22.02
C TYR A 186 0.72 -24.48 22.83
N PRO A 187 0.85 -24.52 24.17
CA PRO A 187 -0.01 -25.40 24.97
C PRO A 187 -1.45 -24.91 24.78
N GLN A 188 -2.31 -25.75 24.19
CA GLN A 188 -3.74 -25.46 24.18
C GLN A 188 -4.25 -25.51 25.61
N ASN A 189 -4.32 -24.35 26.26
CA ASN A 189 -5.17 -24.16 27.42
C ASN A 189 -6.61 -24.27 26.92
N VAL A 190 -7.23 -25.44 27.14
CA VAL A 190 -8.68 -25.62 27.16
C VAL A 190 -9.26 -24.86 28.35
#